data_AF-A0A536FXB2-F1
#
_entry.id   AF-A0A536FXB2-F1
#
_cell.length_a   1.000
_cell.length_b   1.000
_cell.length_c   1.000
_cell.angle_alpha   90.00
_cell.angle_beta   90.00
_cell.angle_gamma   90.00
#
_symmetry.space_group_name_H-M   'P 1'
#
loop_
_entity.id
_entity.type
_entity.pdbx_description
1 polymer ?
#
loop_
_entity_poly.entity_id
_entity_poly.type
_entity_poly.pdbx_seq_one_letter_code
_entity_poly.pdbx_strand_id
1 'polypeptide(L)'
;MKDVWVCGQCRSVNQARDQRCYACHTPRSVGAVDPLKLSVTSTAPVVTGPIGTYQSTIGLALLTSLLIVVAVGASMLESVLAINALQTLTGPGPAATDAEVEAVSTAFLLMLGAAGLALLAWATWLSRAVANLPALGVGYGRTSPAFVFVESLIPIYNMYQVHRIVADILRRIRPAPRDTWAILSAWMPLVFSIIVTYLTTRIALFFGGDTRIAAVVLGREIAVGLQVVAGLFLVALIWRVERRMRGRASEIRPDSRLTAPGTVWGPA
;
A
#
# COMPACT_ATOMS: atom_id res chain seq x y z
N MET A 1 33.03 13.13 23.25
CA MET A 1 32.25 11.92 22.91
C MET A 1 31.17 12.35 21.92
N LYS A 2 31.03 11.67 20.77
CA LYS A 2 29.95 11.98 19.82
C LYS A 2 28.62 11.74 20.55
N ASP A 3 27.70 12.70 20.51
CA ASP A 3 26.39 12.56 21.13
C ASP A 3 25.71 11.29 20.60
N VAL A 4 25.38 10.37 21.51
CA VAL A 4 24.69 9.12 21.23
C VAL A 4 23.47 9.02 22.14
N TRP A 5 22.47 8.25 21.74
CA TRP A 5 21.32 7.96 22.59
C TRP A 5 21.05 6.46 22.63
N VAL A 6 20.59 5.97 23.78
CA VAL A 6 20.30 4.55 24.00
C VAL A 6 18.79 4.34 23.91
N CYS A 7 18.39 3.31 23.17
CA CYS A 7 16.99 2.93 23.07
C CYS A 7 16.58 2.09 24.30
N GLY A 8 15.62 2.56 25.10
CA GLY A 8 15.11 1.82 26.26
C GLY A 8 14.44 0.49 25.92
N GLN A 9 13.91 0.37 24.69
CA GLN A 9 13.15 -0.79 24.23
C GLN A 9 14.03 -1.99 23.87
N CYS A 10 15.13 -1.77 23.13
CA CYS A 10 16.01 -2.84 22.65
C CYS A 10 17.49 -2.66 23.05
N ARG A 11 17.80 -1.62 23.83
CA ARG A 11 19.13 -1.31 24.37
C ARG A 11 20.21 -1.03 23.33
N SER A 12 19.84 -0.85 22.06
CA SER A 12 20.76 -0.42 21.01
C SER A 12 21.27 1.01 21.22
N VAL A 13 22.54 1.26 20.90
CA VAL A 13 23.14 2.60 20.87
C VAL A 13 22.97 3.21 19.48
N ASN A 14 22.43 4.43 19.40
CA ASN A 14 22.12 5.13 18.15
C ASN A 14 22.90 6.45 18.05
N GLN A 15 23.08 6.97 16.83
CA GLN A 15 23.74 8.26 16.63
C GLN A 15 22.80 9.41 17.03
N ALA A 16 23.31 10.54 17.53
CA ALA A 16 22.46 11.68 17.89
C ALA A 16 21.62 12.23 16.73
N ARG A 17 22.09 12.13 15.49
CA ARG A 17 21.31 12.55 14.33
C ARG A 17 20.11 11.63 14.04
N ASP A 18 20.14 10.39 14.53
CA ASP A 18 19.11 9.40 14.25
C ASP A 18 17.85 9.70 15.07
N GLN A 19 16.74 9.95 14.38
CA GLN A 19 15.44 10.20 15.02
C GLN A 19 14.70 8.91 15.41
N ARG A 20 15.25 7.75 15.05
CA ARG A 20 14.67 6.43 15.30
C ARG A 20 15.77 5.43 15.60
N CYS A 21 15.41 4.43 16.39
CA CYS A 21 16.30 3.32 16.69
C CYS A 21 16.63 2.51 15.43
N TYR A 22 17.90 2.22 15.15
CA TYR A 22 18.29 1.41 13.99
C TYR A 22 17.80 -0.04 14.09
N ALA A 23 17.70 -0.58 15.31
CA ALA A 23 17.36 -1.98 15.55
C ALA A 23 15.85 -2.23 15.64
N CYS A 24 15.13 -1.47 16.47
CA CYS A 24 13.70 -1.68 16.71
C CYS A 24 12.79 -0.57 16.15
N HIS A 25 13.36 0.45 15.50
CA HIS A 25 12.65 1.55 14.84
C HIS A 25 11.80 2.45 15.74
N THR A 26 11.86 2.27 17.07
CA THR A 26 11.23 3.15 18.05
C THR A 26 11.71 4.59 17.87
N PRO A 27 10.81 5.59 17.81
CA PRO A 27 11.18 7.00 17.75
C PRO A 27 12.01 7.42 18.95
N ARG A 28 13.00 8.30 18.73
CA ARG A 28 13.86 8.84 19.79
C ARG A 28 13.05 9.54 20.89
N SER A 29 12.00 10.27 20.50
CA SER A 29 11.10 10.97 21.44
C SER A 29 10.38 10.05 22.42
N VAL A 30 10.26 8.76 22.11
CA VAL A 30 9.58 7.76 22.95
C VAL A 30 10.59 6.81 23.62
N GLY A 31 11.62 6.41 22.87
CA GLY A 31 12.54 5.36 23.29
C GLY A 31 13.87 5.83 23.87
N ALA A 32 14.19 7.13 23.84
CA ALA A 32 15.46 7.61 24.40
C ALA A 32 15.42 7.56 25.92
N VAL A 33 16.43 6.92 26.51
CA VAL A 33 16.58 6.80 27.96
C VAL A 33 18.00 7.17 28.37
N ASP A 34 18.15 7.56 29.64
CA ASP A 34 19.44 7.80 30.26
C ASP A 34 20.17 6.47 30.49
N PRO A 35 21.36 6.25 29.90
CA PRO A 35 22.12 5.01 30.06
C PRO A 35 22.44 4.69 31.51
N LEU A 36 22.64 5.71 32.36
CA LEU A 36 23.00 5.54 33.77
C LEU A 36 21.83 5.03 34.62
N LYS A 37 20.59 5.12 34.10
CA LYS A 37 19.37 4.64 34.75
C LYS A 37 18.93 3.27 34.26
N LEU A 38 19.67 2.68 33.32
CA LEU A 38 19.35 1.37 32.78
C LEU A 38 19.92 0.28 33.69
N SER A 39 19.04 -0.56 34.25
CA SER A 39 19.49 -1.80 34.90
C SER A 39 20.16 -2.71 33.87
N VAL A 40 21.35 -3.21 34.23
CA VAL A 40 22.17 -4.17 33.45
C VAL A 40 21.65 -5.60 33.63
N THR A 41 20.93 -5.86 34.73
CA THR A 41 20.42 -7.17 35.14
C THR A 41 18.96 -7.40 34.76
N SER A 42 18.19 -6.35 34.45
CA SER A 42 16.83 -6.54 33.92
C SER A 42 16.90 -6.78 32.41
N THR A 43 16.45 -7.95 31.97
CA THR A 43 15.91 -8.08 30.61
C THR A 43 14.86 -6.99 30.48
N ALA A 44 15.14 -5.99 29.64
CA ALA A 44 14.25 -4.86 29.46
C ALA A 44 12.83 -5.42 29.27
N PRO A 45 11.82 -4.93 30.01
CA PRO A 45 10.46 -5.15 29.57
C PRO A 45 10.41 -4.49 28.20
N VAL A 46 10.45 -5.30 27.14
CA VAL A 46 9.89 -4.89 25.86
C VAL A 46 8.54 -4.32 26.28
N VAL A 47 8.29 -3.04 26.05
CA VAL A 47 6.93 -2.52 26.21
C VAL A 47 6.11 -3.31 25.21
N THR A 48 5.54 -4.43 25.66
CA THR A 48 4.77 -5.43 24.90
C THR A 48 3.29 -5.06 24.87
N GLY A 49 2.96 -3.89 25.42
CA GLY A 49 1.61 -3.35 25.43
C GLY A 49 1.31 -2.51 24.18
N PRO A 50 0.03 -2.43 23.80
CA PRO A 50 -0.47 -1.42 22.87
C PRO A 50 -0.09 -0.01 23.33
N ILE A 51 0.50 0.79 22.44
CA ILE A 51 0.84 2.19 22.71
C ILE A 51 -0.03 3.09 21.85
N GLY A 52 -0.82 3.95 22.50
CA GLY A 52 -1.75 4.87 21.84
C GLY A 52 -3.09 4.22 21.48
N THR A 53 -3.90 4.96 20.73
CA THR A 53 -5.28 4.55 20.40
C THR A 53 -5.35 4.04 18.97
N TYR A 54 -5.86 2.82 18.80
CA TYR A 54 -6.14 2.27 17.47
C TYR A 54 -7.21 3.12 16.76
N GLN A 55 -6.90 3.59 15.56
CA GLN A 55 -7.86 4.33 14.73
C GLN A 55 -8.29 3.46 13.56
N SER A 56 -9.61 3.29 13.38
CA SER A 56 -10.14 2.45 12.30
C SER A 56 -9.72 2.99 10.93
N THR A 57 -9.18 2.09 10.09
CA THR A 57 -8.78 2.37 8.70
C THR A 57 -9.83 1.96 7.68
N ILE A 58 -10.97 1.43 8.12
CA ILE A 58 -11.98 0.82 7.24
C ILE A 58 -12.54 1.79 6.19
N GLY A 59 -12.80 3.04 6.56
CA GLY A 59 -13.31 4.06 5.62
C GLY A 59 -12.29 4.39 4.54
N LEU A 60 -11.02 4.50 4.91
CA LEU A 60 -9.92 4.73 3.96
C LEU A 60 -9.70 3.50 3.07
N ALA A 61 -9.84 2.29 3.61
CA ALA A 61 -9.73 1.04 2.84
C ALA A 61 -10.85 0.92 1.80
N LEU A 62 -12.09 1.27 2.18
CA LEU A 62 -13.24 1.32 1.27
C LEU A 62 -13.05 2.38 0.18
N LEU A 63 -12.67 3.60 0.56
CA LEU A 63 -12.40 4.69 -0.38
C LEU A 63 -11.29 4.33 -1.36
N THR A 64 -10.18 3.78 -0.87
CA THR A 64 -9.06 3.34 -1.70
C THR A 64 -9.48 2.23 -2.66
N SER A 65 -10.22 1.23 -2.17
CA SER A 65 -10.72 0.13 -3.00
C SER A 65 -11.65 0.64 -4.10
N LEU A 66 -12.59 1.54 -3.75
CA LEU A 66 -13.51 2.16 -4.71
C LEU A 66 -12.74 2.95 -5.78
N LEU A 67 -11.79 3.78 -5.39
CA LEU A 67 -11.00 4.58 -6.34
C LEU A 67 -10.12 3.72 -7.25
N ILE A 68 -9.58 2.60 -6.75
CA ILE A 68 -8.88 1.62 -7.59
C ILE A 68 -9.83 1.03 -8.64
N VAL A 69 -11.04 0.63 -8.24
CA VAL A 69 -12.05 0.09 -9.18
C VAL A 69 -12.46 1.14 -10.21
N VAL A 70 -12.67 2.40 -9.79
CA VAL A 70 -12.98 3.52 -10.68
C VAL A 70 -11.82 3.78 -11.66
N ALA A 71 -10.58 3.79 -11.20
CA ALA A 71 -9.41 3.99 -12.06
C ALA A 71 -9.26 2.89 -13.11
N VAL A 72 -9.45 1.62 -12.71
CA VAL A 72 -9.44 0.47 -13.63
C VAL A 72 -10.61 0.58 -14.63
N GLY A 73 -11.81 0.90 -14.17
CA GLY A 73 -12.97 1.08 -15.04
C GLY A 73 -12.80 2.23 -16.05
N ALA A 74 -12.20 3.35 -15.62
CA ALA A 74 -11.85 4.46 -16.50
C ALA A 74 -10.80 4.08 -17.54
N SER A 75 -9.79 3.26 -17.18
CA SER A 75 -8.83 2.73 -18.14
C SER A 75 -9.47 1.80 -19.17
N MET A 76 -10.41 0.95 -18.75
CA MET A 76 -11.16 0.11 -19.68
C MET A 76 -12.01 0.94 -20.65
N LEU A 77 -12.73 1.94 -20.14
CA LEU A 77 -13.53 2.86 -20.95
C LEU A 77 -12.66 3.61 -21.97
N GLU A 78 -11.52 4.14 -21.53
CA GLU A 78 -10.56 4.83 -22.38
C GLU A 78 -10.00 3.90 -23.47
N SER A 79 -9.71 2.63 -23.15
CA SER A 79 -9.28 1.64 -24.16
C SER A 79 -10.34 1.38 -25.22
N VAL A 80 -11.61 1.19 -24.81
CA VAL A 80 -12.74 0.97 -25.74
C VAL A 80 -12.90 2.17 -26.68
N LEU A 81 -12.89 3.39 -26.14
CA LEU A 81 -13.02 4.60 -26.95
C LEU A 81 -11.86 4.76 -27.91
N ALA A 82 -10.63 4.49 -27.47
CA ALA A 82 -9.45 4.60 -28.32
C ALA A 82 -9.44 3.56 -29.45
N ILE A 83 -9.91 2.33 -29.19
CA ILE A 83 -10.05 1.29 -30.23
C ILE A 83 -11.11 1.68 -31.25
N ASN A 84 -12.27 2.18 -30.80
CA ASN A 84 -13.33 2.62 -31.71
C ASN A 84 -12.83 3.77 -32.61
N ALA A 85 -12.18 4.77 -32.03
CA ALA A 85 -11.60 5.89 -32.80
C ALA A 85 -10.53 5.41 -33.79
N LEU A 86 -9.70 4.44 -33.40
CA LEU A 86 -8.69 3.86 -34.28
C LEU A 86 -9.32 3.09 -35.45
N GLN A 87 -10.39 2.32 -35.19
CA GLN A 87 -11.14 1.62 -36.23
C GLN A 87 -11.74 2.61 -37.25
N THR A 88 -12.29 3.74 -36.80
CA THR A 88 -12.78 4.81 -37.67
C THR A 88 -11.65 5.37 -38.56
N LEU A 89 -10.46 5.60 -38.00
CA LEU A 89 -9.30 6.11 -38.74
C LEU A 89 -8.74 5.13 -39.78
N THR A 90 -8.86 3.83 -39.53
CA THR A 90 -8.26 2.78 -40.38
C THR A 90 -9.27 2.12 -41.33
N GLY A 91 -10.58 2.33 -41.12
CA GLY A 91 -11.64 1.73 -41.91
C GLY A 91 -11.97 2.50 -43.20
N PRO A 92 -12.71 1.88 -44.14
CA PRO A 92 -13.26 2.57 -45.30
C PRO A 92 -14.43 3.47 -44.84
N GLY A 93 -14.12 4.66 -44.35
CA GLY A 93 -15.08 5.60 -43.79
C GLY A 93 -14.52 7.02 -43.70
N PRO A 94 -15.32 8.00 -43.23
CA PRO A 94 -14.80 9.32 -42.92
C PRO A 94 -13.73 9.24 -41.83
N ALA A 95 -12.79 10.20 -41.82
CA ALA A 95 -11.83 10.32 -40.73
C ALA A 95 -12.53 10.47 -39.37
N ALA A 96 -11.85 10.09 -38.29
CA ALA A 96 -12.39 10.28 -36.95
C ALA A 96 -12.82 11.74 -36.73
N THR A 97 -14.00 11.88 -36.15
CA THR A 97 -14.61 13.17 -35.82
C THR A 97 -13.89 13.83 -34.66
N ASP A 98 -13.93 15.17 -34.59
CA ASP A 98 -13.40 15.92 -33.44
C ASP A 98 -14.01 15.44 -32.11
N ALA A 99 -15.29 15.02 -32.15
CA ALA A 99 -16.00 14.46 -31.00
C ALA A 99 -15.41 13.12 -30.50
N GLU A 100 -14.95 12.24 -31.41
CA GLU A 100 -14.28 11.00 -31.03
C GLU A 100 -12.93 11.27 -30.37
N VAL A 101 -12.14 12.21 -30.91
CA VAL A 101 -10.85 12.61 -30.35
C VAL A 101 -11.03 13.26 -28.98
N GLU A 102 -12.04 14.12 -28.82
CA GLU A 102 -12.39 14.75 -27.55
C GLU A 102 -12.84 13.72 -26.51
N ALA A 103 -13.64 12.72 -26.90
CA ALA A 103 -14.10 11.66 -26.02
C ALA A 103 -12.93 10.80 -25.51
N VAL A 104 -12.00 10.40 -26.39
CA VAL A 104 -10.78 9.66 -25.99
C VAL A 104 -9.92 10.49 -25.04
N SER A 105 -9.70 11.76 -25.36
CA SER A 105 -8.89 12.68 -24.54
C SER A 105 -9.52 12.90 -23.15
N THR A 106 -10.83 13.07 -23.10
CA THR A 106 -11.59 13.23 -21.85
C THR A 106 -11.52 11.97 -21.01
N ALA A 107 -11.71 10.79 -21.62
CA ALA A 107 -11.61 9.52 -20.92
C ALA A 107 -10.20 9.28 -20.36
N PHE A 108 -9.16 9.66 -21.10
CA PHE A 108 -7.77 9.62 -20.63
C PHE A 108 -7.52 10.54 -19.43
N LEU A 109 -8.03 11.77 -19.46
CA LEU A 109 -7.91 12.70 -18.32
C LEU A 109 -8.68 12.19 -17.10
N LEU A 110 -9.87 11.61 -17.29
CA LEU A 110 -10.64 10.99 -16.21
C LEU A 110 -9.90 9.79 -15.61
N MET A 111 -9.31 8.94 -16.45
CA MET A 111 -8.46 7.82 -16.02
C MET A 111 -7.28 8.32 -15.18
N LEU A 112 -6.54 9.34 -15.64
CA LEU A 112 -5.43 9.92 -14.90
C LEU A 112 -5.87 10.54 -13.57
N GLY A 113 -6.99 11.27 -13.56
CA GLY A 113 -7.56 11.86 -12.34
C GLY A 113 -7.96 10.78 -11.33
N ALA A 114 -8.66 9.73 -11.78
CA ALA A 114 -9.05 8.61 -10.95
C ALA A 114 -7.84 7.85 -10.40
N ALA A 115 -6.82 7.59 -11.22
CA ALA A 115 -5.57 6.94 -10.79
C ALA A 115 -4.81 7.80 -9.76
N GLY A 116 -4.72 9.11 -9.97
CA GLY A 116 -4.10 10.04 -9.03
C GLY A 116 -4.82 10.08 -7.68
N LEU A 117 -6.16 10.13 -7.69
CA LEU A 117 -6.96 10.06 -6.46
C LEU A 117 -6.82 8.70 -5.76
N ALA A 118 -6.79 7.60 -6.52
CA ALA A 118 -6.56 6.26 -5.97
C ALA A 118 -5.19 6.17 -5.29
N LEU A 119 -4.15 6.75 -5.89
CA LEU A 119 -2.80 6.79 -5.32
C LEU A 119 -2.75 7.61 -4.02
N LEU A 120 -3.40 8.77 -3.98
CA LEU A 120 -3.50 9.59 -2.77
C LEU A 120 -4.25 8.86 -1.65
N ALA A 121 -5.37 8.21 -1.97
CA ALA A 121 -6.13 7.41 -1.03
C ALA A 121 -5.31 6.23 -0.50
N TRP A 122 -4.60 5.53 -1.38
CA TRP A 122 -3.68 4.46 -1.03
C TRP A 122 -2.58 4.93 -0.08
N ALA A 123 -1.89 6.02 -0.40
CA ALA A 123 -0.84 6.59 0.43
C ALA A 123 -1.36 6.97 1.83
N THR A 124 -2.56 7.56 1.88
CA THR A 124 -3.22 7.95 3.14
C THR A 124 -3.60 6.72 3.97
N TRP A 125 -4.20 5.72 3.33
CA TRP A 125 -4.58 4.46 3.97
C TRP A 125 -3.35 3.74 4.55
N LEU A 126 -2.30 3.57 3.75
CA LEU A 126 -1.09 2.87 4.17
C LEU A 126 -0.34 3.62 5.27
N SER A 127 -0.26 4.95 5.17
CA SER A 127 0.28 5.81 6.22
C SER A 127 -0.45 5.59 7.56
N ARG A 128 -1.79 5.57 7.53
CA ARG A 128 -2.61 5.29 8.70
C ARG A 128 -2.41 3.86 9.21
N ALA A 129 -2.30 2.87 8.32
CA ALA A 129 -2.06 1.49 8.69
C ALA A 129 -0.74 1.34 9.48
N VAL A 130 0.32 2.02 9.04
CA VAL A 130 1.61 2.05 9.74
C VAL A 130 1.53 2.81 11.06
N ALA A 131 0.76 3.90 11.13
CA ALA A 131 0.56 4.67 12.36
C ALA A 131 -0.12 3.86 13.47
N ASN A 132 -0.95 2.87 13.10
CA ASN A 132 -1.65 2.00 14.05
C ASN A 132 -0.77 0.86 14.61
N LEU A 133 0.42 0.59 14.06
CA LEU A 133 1.26 -0.53 14.50
C LEU A 133 1.59 -0.51 16.01
N PRO A 134 1.97 0.64 16.62
CA PRO A 134 2.21 0.68 18.06
C PRO A 134 0.95 0.40 18.87
N ALA A 135 -0.21 0.90 18.42
CA ALA A 135 -1.51 0.67 19.06
C ALA A 135 -2.01 -0.77 18.92
N LEU A 136 -1.37 -1.57 18.06
CA LEU A 136 -1.60 -3.02 17.94
C LEU A 136 -0.58 -3.85 18.75
N GLY A 137 0.29 -3.20 19.52
CA GLY A 137 1.31 -3.86 20.34
C GLY A 137 2.40 -4.56 19.54
N VAL A 138 2.55 -4.25 18.24
CA VAL A 138 3.56 -4.89 17.35
C VAL A 138 4.79 -4.01 17.11
N GLY A 139 4.94 -2.96 17.91
CA GLY A 139 6.03 -2.00 17.85
C GLY A 139 5.91 -1.01 16.68
N TYR A 140 7.03 -0.36 16.35
CA TYR A 140 7.10 0.63 15.29
C TYR A 140 7.55 0.00 13.97
N GLY A 141 6.93 0.43 12.87
CA GLY A 141 7.39 0.09 11.53
C GLY A 141 8.73 0.75 11.21
N ARG A 142 9.46 0.16 10.25
CA ARG A 142 10.75 0.68 9.75
C ARG A 142 10.64 2.12 9.26
N THR A 143 9.55 2.44 8.57
CA THR A 143 9.30 3.75 7.98
C THR A 143 8.28 4.53 8.81
N SER A 144 8.43 5.86 8.92
CA SER A 144 7.46 6.70 9.61
C SER A 144 6.18 6.86 8.79
N PRO A 145 4.99 7.01 9.40
CA PRO A 145 3.73 7.21 8.67
C PRO A 145 3.79 8.35 7.65
N ALA A 146 4.39 9.49 8.01
CA ALA A 146 4.51 10.64 7.12
C ALA A 146 5.40 10.31 5.90
N PHE A 147 6.49 9.59 6.12
CA PHE A 147 7.38 9.21 5.02
C PHE A 147 6.76 8.13 4.14
N VAL A 148 5.99 7.19 4.71
CA VAL A 148 5.20 6.21 3.94
C VAL A 148 4.23 6.90 2.98
N PHE A 149 3.58 7.98 3.42
CA PHE A 149 2.71 8.77 2.55
C PHE A 149 3.51 9.36 1.37
N VAL A 150 4.61 10.07 1.65
CA VAL A 150 5.43 10.73 0.63
C VAL A 150 6.07 9.73 -0.33
N GLU A 151 6.71 8.68 0.18
CA GLU A 151 7.35 7.64 -0.64
C GLU A 151 6.35 6.91 -1.54
N SER A 152 5.10 6.79 -1.11
CA SER A 152 4.04 6.21 -1.93
C SER A 152 3.69 7.07 -3.14
N LEU A 153 3.98 8.37 -3.13
CA LEU A 153 3.70 9.26 -4.27
C LEU A 153 4.86 9.35 -5.26
N ILE A 154 6.05 8.87 -4.90
CA ILE A 154 7.23 8.89 -5.77
C ILE A 154 7.29 7.57 -6.54
N PRO A 155 7.10 7.54 -7.87
CA PRO A 155 6.86 6.29 -8.61
C PRO A 155 7.91 5.19 -8.39
N ILE A 156 9.19 5.53 -8.47
CA ILE A 156 10.30 4.57 -8.33
C ILE A 156 10.38 4.03 -6.89
N TYR A 157 10.21 4.91 -5.89
CA TYR A 157 10.24 4.52 -4.49
C TYR A 157 9.02 3.69 -4.11
N ASN A 158 7.83 4.08 -4.59
CA ASN A 158 6.58 3.36 -4.39
C ASN A 158 6.71 1.89 -4.82
N MET A 159 7.27 1.65 -6.01
CA MET A 159 7.44 0.31 -6.57
C MET A 159 8.27 -0.63 -5.68
N TYR A 160 9.28 -0.10 -4.97
CA TYR A 160 10.19 -0.90 -4.13
C TYR A 160 9.86 -0.87 -2.64
N GLN A 161 9.34 0.24 -2.11
CA GLN A 161 9.09 0.39 -0.67
C GLN A 161 7.76 -0.22 -0.26
N VAL A 162 6.71 -0.05 -1.06
CA VAL A 162 5.34 -0.39 -0.62
C VAL A 162 5.20 -1.88 -0.35
N HIS A 163 5.76 -2.74 -1.20
CA HIS A 163 5.73 -4.19 -0.95
C HIS A 163 6.43 -4.57 0.35
N ARG A 164 7.52 -3.87 0.70
CA ARG A 164 8.28 -4.12 1.95
C ARG A 164 7.50 -3.66 3.16
N ILE A 165 6.87 -2.50 3.10
CA ILE A 165 6.05 -1.94 4.18
C ILE A 165 4.86 -2.85 4.44
N VAL A 166 4.13 -3.26 3.41
CA VAL A 166 2.98 -4.17 3.57
C VAL A 166 3.42 -5.53 4.11
N ALA A 167 4.56 -6.06 3.65
CA ALA A 167 5.12 -7.31 4.18
C ALA A 167 5.50 -7.18 5.66
N ASP A 168 6.09 -6.06 6.06
CA ASP A 168 6.44 -5.76 7.45
C ASP A 168 5.18 -5.72 8.33
N ILE A 169 4.12 -5.03 7.90
CA ILE A 169 2.82 -4.99 8.61
C ILE A 169 2.27 -6.41 8.78
N LEU A 170 2.19 -7.17 7.70
CA LEU A 170 1.59 -8.51 7.70
C LEU A 170 2.36 -9.49 8.58
N ARG A 171 3.70 -9.46 8.55
CA ARG A 171 4.57 -10.32 9.36
C ARG A 171 4.53 -9.96 10.85
N ARG A 172 4.39 -8.67 11.19
CA ARG A 172 4.31 -8.19 12.57
C ARG A 172 3.02 -8.58 13.26
N ILE A 173 1.89 -8.56 12.56
CA ILE A 173 0.59 -8.84 13.16
C ILE A 173 0.38 -10.35 13.34
N ARG A 174 0.51 -11.12 12.26
CA ARG A 174 0.43 -12.58 12.26
C ARG A 174 1.25 -13.14 11.09
N PRO A 175 2.44 -13.68 11.33
CA PRO A 175 3.27 -14.20 10.26
C PRO A 175 2.61 -15.43 9.62
N ALA A 176 2.48 -15.45 8.28
CA ALA A 176 2.03 -16.63 7.54
C ALA A 176 3.03 -17.01 6.42
N PRO A 177 3.24 -18.32 6.16
CA PRO A 177 4.28 -18.80 5.25
C PRO A 177 4.13 -18.34 3.78
N ARG A 178 2.91 -17.93 3.36
CA ARG A 178 2.62 -17.49 1.98
C ARG A 178 2.53 -15.97 1.80
N ASP A 179 2.85 -15.17 2.82
CA ASP A 179 2.64 -13.71 2.77
C ASP A 179 3.53 -13.00 1.74
N THR A 180 4.75 -13.48 1.51
CA THR A 180 5.69 -12.85 0.56
C THR A 180 5.19 -12.96 -0.90
N TRP A 181 4.60 -14.09 -1.28
CA TRP A 181 4.13 -14.32 -2.65
C TRP A 181 2.86 -13.55 -2.99
N ALA A 182 1.94 -13.42 -2.02
CA ALA A 182 0.69 -12.67 -2.19
C ALA A 182 0.91 -11.16 -2.39
N ILE A 183 2.05 -10.63 -1.91
CA ILE A 183 2.42 -9.22 -2.06
C ILE A 183 3.07 -9.01 -3.42
N LEU A 184 4.01 -9.86 -3.82
CA LEU A 184 4.64 -9.78 -5.15
C LEU A 184 3.61 -9.91 -6.28
N SER A 185 2.62 -10.79 -6.14
CA SER A 185 1.59 -10.99 -7.16
C SER A 185 0.73 -9.76 -7.46
N ALA A 186 0.56 -8.84 -6.50
CA ALA A 186 -0.26 -7.64 -6.70
C ALA A 186 0.43 -6.53 -7.52
N TRP A 187 1.77 -6.47 -7.46
CA TRP A 187 2.55 -5.40 -8.07
C TRP A 187 3.08 -5.75 -9.46
N MET A 188 3.40 -7.03 -9.69
CA MET A 188 3.93 -7.46 -10.99
C MET A 188 3.01 -7.11 -12.16
N PRO A 189 1.67 -7.27 -12.10
CA PRO A 189 0.81 -6.93 -13.23
C PRO A 189 0.81 -5.43 -13.57
N LEU A 190 0.96 -4.52 -12.58
CA LEU A 190 1.12 -3.08 -12.86
C LEU A 190 2.43 -2.79 -13.61
N VAL A 191 3.54 -3.39 -13.18
CA VAL A 191 4.84 -3.18 -13.83
C VAL A 191 4.84 -3.80 -15.22
N PHE A 192 4.31 -5.02 -15.35
CA PHE A 192 4.22 -5.70 -16.63
C PHE A 192 3.28 -4.99 -17.60
N SER A 193 2.21 -4.30 -17.15
CA SER A 193 1.36 -3.55 -18.08
C SER A 193 2.13 -2.42 -18.78
N ILE A 194 3.00 -1.71 -18.06
CA ILE A 194 3.87 -0.68 -18.63
C ILE A 194 4.90 -1.29 -19.59
N ILE A 195 5.54 -2.39 -19.17
CA ILE A 195 6.53 -3.10 -19.98
C ILE A 195 5.89 -3.63 -21.27
N VAL A 196 4.72 -4.25 -21.18
CA VAL A 196 3.97 -4.77 -22.34
C VAL A 196 3.66 -3.64 -23.30
N THR A 197 3.04 -2.55 -22.84
CA THR A 197 2.72 -1.39 -23.69
C THR A 197 3.97 -0.83 -24.38
N TYR A 198 5.08 -0.71 -23.65
CA TYR A 198 6.34 -0.24 -24.21
C TYR A 198 6.87 -1.21 -25.28
N LEU A 199 6.99 -2.49 -24.96
CA LEU A 199 7.55 -3.50 -25.86
C LEU A 199 6.69 -3.68 -27.09
N THR A 200 5.36 -3.75 -26.97
CA THR A 200 4.46 -3.94 -28.10
C THR A 200 4.48 -2.73 -29.03
N THR A 201 4.56 -1.51 -28.50
CA THR A 201 4.74 -0.29 -29.30
C THR A 201 6.07 -0.31 -30.05
N ARG A 202 7.15 -0.79 -29.43
CA ARG A 202 8.47 -0.89 -30.07
C ARG A 202 8.54 -1.99 -31.11
N ILE A 203 7.98 -3.16 -30.82
CA ILE A 203 7.90 -4.29 -31.74
C ILE A 203 7.03 -3.93 -32.94
N ALA A 204 5.94 -3.18 -32.73
CA ALA A 204 5.04 -2.75 -33.79
C ALA A 204 5.74 -1.88 -34.86
N LEU A 205 6.85 -1.20 -34.52
CA LEU A 205 7.64 -0.42 -35.48
C LEU A 205 8.27 -1.29 -36.60
N PHE A 206 8.42 -2.59 -36.37
CA PHE A 206 8.95 -3.53 -37.37
C PHE A 206 7.88 -4.06 -38.34
N PHE A 207 6.60 -3.72 -38.12
CA PHE A 207 5.50 -4.11 -38.99
C PHE A 207 4.99 -2.93 -39.83
N GLY A 208 4.45 -3.23 -41.01
CA GLY A 208 3.76 -2.26 -41.87
C GLY A 208 2.23 -2.39 -41.79
N GLY A 209 1.52 -1.32 -42.17
CA GLY A 209 0.07 -1.31 -42.36
C GLY A 209 -0.73 -1.85 -41.17
N ASP A 210 -1.72 -2.69 -41.47
CA ASP A 210 -2.69 -3.22 -40.51
C ASP A 210 -2.04 -4.08 -39.42
N THR A 211 -0.95 -4.79 -39.73
CA THR A 211 -0.23 -5.63 -38.76
C THR A 211 0.37 -4.79 -37.63
N ARG A 212 0.84 -3.57 -37.93
CA ARG A 212 1.34 -2.62 -36.92
C ARG A 212 0.22 -2.17 -35.99
N ILE A 213 -0.94 -1.82 -36.55
CA ILE A 213 -2.12 -1.40 -35.81
C ILE A 213 -2.60 -2.53 -34.89
N ALA A 214 -2.74 -3.75 -35.43
CA ALA A 214 -3.14 -4.92 -34.66
C ALA A 214 -2.18 -5.23 -33.51
N ALA A 215 -0.86 -5.12 -33.72
CA ALA A 215 0.13 -5.33 -32.67
C ALA A 215 0.03 -4.30 -31.51
N VAL A 216 -0.22 -3.03 -31.84
CA VAL A 216 -0.42 -1.97 -30.83
C VAL A 216 -1.72 -2.21 -30.06
N VAL A 217 -2.83 -2.50 -30.74
CA VAL A 217 -4.13 -2.78 -30.11
C VAL A 217 -4.04 -3.99 -29.20
N LEU A 218 -3.46 -5.10 -29.67
CA LEU A 218 -3.27 -6.30 -28.87
C LEU A 218 -2.45 -6.02 -27.61
N GLY A 219 -1.33 -5.29 -27.76
CA GLY A 219 -0.48 -4.94 -26.64
C GLY A 219 -1.18 -4.08 -25.59
N ARG A 220 -1.99 -3.12 -26.05
CA ARG A 220 -2.80 -2.27 -25.19
C ARG A 220 -3.84 -3.08 -24.40
N GLU A 221 -4.56 -3.98 -25.07
CA GLU A 221 -5.57 -4.82 -24.42
C GLU A 221 -4.95 -5.77 -23.38
N ILE A 222 -3.77 -6.32 -23.67
CA ILE A 222 -3.00 -7.10 -22.67
C ILE A 222 -2.64 -6.20 -21.48
N ALA A 223 -2.18 -4.97 -21.73
CA ALA A 223 -1.83 -4.05 -20.65
C ALA A 223 -3.03 -3.67 -19.78
N VAL A 224 -4.19 -3.40 -20.37
CA VAL A 224 -5.44 -3.14 -19.64
C VAL A 224 -5.86 -4.37 -18.84
N GLY A 225 -5.79 -5.57 -19.43
CA GLY A 225 -6.07 -6.83 -18.71
C GLY A 225 -5.16 -7.02 -17.50
N LEU A 226 -3.87 -6.70 -17.62
CA LEU A 226 -2.93 -6.72 -16.50
C LEU A 226 -3.26 -5.67 -15.42
N GLN A 227 -3.75 -4.49 -15.80
CA GLN A 227 -4.21 -3.47 -14.85
C GLN A 227 -5.46 -3.92 -14.08
N VAL A 228 -6.39 -4.62 -14.73
CA VAL A 228 -7.57 -5.22 -14.05
C VAL A 228 -7.11 -6.24 -13.01
N VAL A 229 -6.21 -7.15 -13.38
CA VAL A 229 -5.66 -8.17 -12.46
C VAL A 229 -4.93 -7.50 -11.28
N ALA A 230 -4.11 -6.48 -11.55
CA ALA A 230 -3.47 -5.69 -10.51
C ALA A 230 -4.48 -5.04 -9.54
N GLY A 231 -5.52 -4.38 -10.07
CA GLY A 231 -6.54 -3.73 -9.26
C GLY A 231 -7.23 -4.71 -8.31
N LEU A 232 -7.61 -5.90 -8.81
CA LEU A 232 -8.19 -6.96 -8.00
C LEU A 232 -7.25 -7.41 -6.87
N PHE A 233 -5.97 -7.61 -7.18
CA PHE A 233 -4.99 -8.01 -6.18
C PHE A 233 -4.69 -6.93 -5.14
N LEU A 234 -4.63 -5.65 -5.55
CA LEU A 234 -4.46 -4.52 -4.63
C LEU A 234 -5.65 -4.41 -3.67
N VAL A 235 -6.88 -4.54 -4.17
CA VAL A 235 -8.09 -4.57 -3.33
C VAL A 235 -8.04 -5.76 -2.38
N ALA A 236 -7.74 -6.97 -2.86
CA ALA A 236 -7.58 -8.15 -1.99
C ALA A 236 -6.49 -7.95 -0.92
N LEU A 237 -5.39 -7.28 -1.26
CA LEU A 237 -4.29 -6.97 -0.35
C LEU A 237 -4.72 -5.99 0.75
N ILE A 238 -5.42 -4.91 0.39
CA ILE A 238 -6.02 -3.96 1.35
C ILE A 238 -6.89 -4.73 2.35
N TRP A 239 -7.82 -5.54 1.86
CA TRP A 239 -8.72 -6.31 2.72
C TRP A 239 -8.02 -7.39 3.54
N ARG A 240 -6.87 -7.90 3.08
CA ARG A 240 -6.04 -8.82 3.86
C ARG A 240 -5.39 -8.11 5.04
N VAL A 241 -4.80 -6.94 4.82
CA VAL A 241 -4.21 -6.10 5.87
C VAL A 241 -5.28 -5.69 6.88
N GLU A 242 -6.42 -5.17 6.40
CA GLU A 242 -7.54 -4.73 7.23
C GLU A 242 -8.11 -5.84 8.12
N ARG A 243 -8.27 -7.05 7.59
CA ARG A 243 -8.76 -8.20 8.37
C ARG A 243 -7.80 -8.54 9.51
N ARG A 244 -6.48 -8.48 9.28
CA ARG A 244 -5.49 -8.76 10.32
C ARG A 244 -5.43 -7.65 11.36
N MET A 245 -5.42 -6.38 10.94
CA MET A 245 -5.41 -5.25 11.85
C MET A 245 -6.63 -5.24 12.76
N ARG A 246 -7.83 -5.44 12.21
CA ARG A 246 -9.07 -5.52 12.99
C ARG A 246 -9.08 -6.72 13.93
N GLY A 247 -8.68 -7.90 13.44
CA GLY A 247 -8.59 -9.10 14.28
C GLY A 247 -7.64 -8.91 15.46
N ARG A 248 -6.50 -8.25 15.24
CA ARG A 248 -5.57 -7.92 16.32
C ARG A 248 -6.12 -6.86 17.27
N ALA A 249 -6.77 -5.83 16.74
CA ALA A 249 -7.41 -4.79 17.54
C ALA A 249 -8.50 -5.35 18.47
N SER A 250 -9.27 -6.36 18.01
CA SER A 250 -10.28 -7.02 18.86
C SER A 250 -9.68 -7.88 19.96
N GLU A 251 -8.52 -8.51 19.75
CA GLU A 251 -7.82 -9.28 20.80
C GLU A 251 -7.27 -8.38 21.91
N ILE A 252 -6.91 -7.16 21.55
CA ILE A 252 -6.27 -6.19 22.45
C ILE A 252 -7.30 -5.42 23.29
N ARG A 253 -8.53 -5.25 22.77
CA ARG A 253 -9.59 -4.56 23.50
C ARG A 253 -9.92 -5.42 24.72
N PRO A 254 -9.77 -4.91 25.96
CA PRO A 254 -10.12 -5.70 27.13
C PRO A 254 -11.60 -6.08 27.01
N ASP A 255 -11.87 -7.37 27.09
CA ASP A 255 -13.21 -7.93 27.04
C ASP A 255 -14.03 -7.25 28.16
N SER A 256 -14.97 -6.39 27.80
CA SER A 256 -15.90 -5.75 28.74
C SER A 256 -16.85 -6.75 29.42
N ARG A 257 -16.64 -8.05 29.18
CA ARG A 257 -17.36 -9.18 29.79
C ARG A 257 -16.63 -9.76 31.01
N LEU A 258 -15.38 -9.37 31.29
CA LEU A 258 -14.62 -9.86 32.46
C LEU A 258 -14.56 -8.87 33.63
N THR A 259 -15.25 -7.73 33.54
CA THR A 259 -15.46 -6.79 34.66
C THR A 259 -16.88 -6.87 35.22
N ALA A 260 -17.39 -8.09 35.44
CA ALA A 260 -18.40 -8.27 36.48
C ALA A 260 -17.64 -8.55 37.78
N PRO A 261 -17.69 -7.69 38.81
CA PRO A 261 -17.09 -8.01 40.09
C PRO A 261 -17.79 -9.25 40.65
N GLY A 262 -17.09 -10.38 40.61
CA GLY A 262 -17.51 -11.58 41.31
C GLY A 262 -17.59 -11.27 42.80
N THR A 263 -18.80 -11.30 43.33
CA THR A 263 -19.08 -11.32 44.76
C THR A 263 -18.40 -12.56 45.37
N VAL A 264 -17.27 -12.33 46.04
CA VAL A 264 -16.65 -13.32 46.92
C VAL A 264 -17.52 -13.44 48.16
N TRP A 265 -18.37 -14.47 48.22
CA TRP A 265 -18.91 -14.95 49.49
C TRP A 265 -17.91 -15.99 50.03
N GLY A 266 -17.20 -15.63 51.09
CA GLY A 266 -16.35 -16.54 51.85
C GLY A 266 -17.17 -17.47 52.76
N PRO A 267 -16.66 -18.66 53.10
CA PRO A 267 -17.31 -19.55 54.05
C PRO A 267 -17.05 -19.09 55.50
N ALA A 268 -18.11 -19.09 56.31
CA ALA A 268 -18.06 -19.14 57.76
C ALA A 268 -18.81 -20.40 58.22
#